data_AF-A0A286U282-F1
#
_entry.id   AF-A0A286U282-F1
#
_cell.length_a   1.000
_cell.length_b   1.000
_cell.length_c   1.000
_cell.angle_alpha   90.00
_cell.angle_beta   90.00
_cell.angle_gamma   90.00
#
_symmetry.space_group_name_H-M   'P 1'
#
loop_
_entity.id
_entity.type
_entity.pdbx_description
1 polymer ?
#
loop_
_entity_poly.entity_id
_entity_poly.type
_entity_poly.pdbx_seq_one_letter_code
_entity_poly.pdbx_strand_id
1 'polypeptide(L)'
;MNKFIDPKLYGLPPSTKLKQTGINQFDIVIQRKSRIIMKDSEGILAKANKITHHVTDAKVSLKTSAPVCSKTKVFLEEHGITVSTCS
;
A
#
# COMPACT_ATOMS: atom_id res chain seq x y z
N MET A 1 9.79 -14.30 2.96
CA MET A 1 10.62 -13.61 1.96
C MET A 1 10.24 -12.14 1.99
N ASN A 2 11.21 -11.22 2.12
CA ASN A 2 10.95 -9.78 2.19
C ASN A 2 11.65 -9.10 1.01
N LYS A 3 11.10 -9.24 -0.20
CA LYS A 3 11.74 -8.75 -1.43
C LYS A 3 10.88 -7.69 -2.10
N PHE A 4 11.52 -6.64 -2.61
CA PHE A 4 10.87 -5.72 -3.54
C PHE A 4 10.62 -6.43 -4.86
N ILE A 5 9.41 -6.30 -5.37
CA ILE A 5 8.97 -6.90 -6.62
C ILE A 5 8.69 -5.81 -7.65
N ASP A 6 8.78 -6.12 -8.93
CA ASP A 6 8.51 -5.14 -9.97
C ASP A 6 7.01 -4.78 -9.95
N PRO A 7 6.65 -3.51 -9.64
CA PRO A 7 5.27 -3.04 -9.61
C PRO A 7 4.58 -3.13 -10.97
N LYS A 8 5.33 -3.12 -12.09
CA LYS A 8 4.76 -3.22 -13.44
C LYS A 8 4.03 -4.52 -13.69
N LEU A 9 4.43 -5.61 -13.01
CA LEU A 9 3.76 -6.92 -13.10
C LEU A 9 2.31 -6.88 -12.63
N TYR A 10 1.94 -5.84 -11.87
CA TYR A 10 0.60 -5.61 -11.32
C TYR A 10 -0.07 -4.37 -11.93
N GLY A 11 0.43 -3.85 -13.06
CA GLY A 11 -0.11 -2.66 -13.71
C GLY A 11 0.08 -1.36 -12.92
N LEU A 12 1.04 -1.33 -11.98
CA LEU A 12 1.35 -0.17 -11.15
C LEU A 12 2.48 0.68 -11.77
N PRO A 13 2.57 1.98 -11.43
CA PRO A 13 3.68 2.81 -11.87
C PRO A 13 5.03 2.27 -11.38
N PRO A 14 6.11 2.31 -12.20
CA PRO A 14 7.45 1.85 -11.82
C PRO A 14 8.03 2.50 -10.56
N SER A 15 7.57 3.71 -10.22
CA SER A 15 7.97 4.42 -9.00
C SER A 15 7.35 3.87 -7.72
N THR A 16 6.39 2.94 -7.83
CA THR A 16 5.75 2.31 -6.67
C THR A 16 6.68 1.32 -6.02
N LYS A 17 7.06 1.57 -4.77
CA LYS A 17 7.79 0.59 -3.96
C LYS A 17 6.82 -0.49 -3.47
N LEU A 18 6.76 -1.60 -4.17
CA LEU A 18 5.94 -2.76 -3.82
C LEU A 18 6.82 -3.87 -3.24
N LYS A 19 6.44 -4.40 -2.09
CA LYS A 19 7.15 -5.48 -1.42
C LYS A 19 6.23 -6.68 -1.23
N GLN A 20 6.70 -7.87 -1.55
CA GLN A 20 6.02 -9.10 -1.17
C GLN A 20 6.54 -9.56 0.19
N THR A 21 5.65 -9.72 1.15
CA THR A 21 5.96 -10.10 2.54
C THR A 21 5.54 -11.54 2.86
N GLY A 22 4.69 -12.13 2.04
CA GLY A 22 4.23 -13.51 2.18
C GLY A 22 3.49 -14.00 0.93
N ILE A 23 2.83 -15.15 1.05
CA ILE A 23 1.94 -15.67 0.00
C ILE A 23 0.76 -14.71 -0.10
N ASN A 24 0.57 -14.12 -1.29
CA ASN A 24 -0.46 -13.13 -1.60
C ASN A 24 -0.49 -11.94 -0.61
N GLN A 25 0.62 -11.64 0.07
CA GLN A 25 0.73 -10.51 1.00
C GLN A 25 1.70 -9.48 0.44
N PHE A 26 1.20 -8.25 0.32
CA PHE A 26 1.90 -7.16 -0.32
C PHE A 26 1.89 -5.90 0.55
N ASP A 27 3.03 -5.24 0.64
CA ASP A 27 3.16 -3.91 1.24
C ASP A 27 3.40 -2.88 0.15
N ILE A 28 2.54 -1.87 0.07
CA ILE A 28 2.84 -0.61 -0.62
C ILE A 28 3.67 0.24 0.35
N VAL A 29 4.92 0.52 -0.01
CA VAL A 29 5.85 1.25 0.85
C VAL A 29 5.90 2.72 0.46
N ILE A 30 5.56 3.61 1.39
CA ILE A 30 5.67 5.07 1.21
C ILE A 30 6.61 5.63 2.27
N GLN A 31 7.74 6.20 1.84
CA GLN A 31 8.71 6.83 2.73
C GLN A 31 8.82 8.29 2.37
N ARG A 32 8.28 9.16 3.21
CA ARG A 32 8.40 10.62 3.08
C ARG A 32 8.25 11.28 4.45
N LYS A 33 8.61 12.56 4.53
CA LYS A 33 8.52 13.36 5.77
C LYS A 33 7.09 13.86 6.03
N SER A 34 6.35 14.22 4.99
CA SER A 34 5.02 14.84 5.11
C SER A 34 3.91 13.81 5.35
N ARG A 35 2.89 14.23 6.11
CA ARG A 35 1.73 13.40 6.50
C ARG A 35 1.01 12.80 5.29
N ILE A 36 0.55 11.55 5.40
CA ILE A 36 -0.37 10.91 4.44
C ILE A 36 -1.78 11.46 4.67
N ILE A 37 -2.40 12.00 3.63
CA ILE A 37 -3.72 12.62 3.65
C ILE A 37 -4.69 11.91 2.69
N MET A 38 -5.95 12.37 2.64
CA MET A 38 -7.01 11.74 1.82
C MET A 38 -6.66 11.59 0.34
N LYS A 39 -6.02 12.60 -0.26
CA LYS A 39 -5.59 12.53 -1.66
C LYS A 39 -4.59 11.39 -1.90
N ASP A 40 -3.75 11.08 -0.91
CA ASP A 40 -2.84 9.95 -1.01
C ASP A 40 -3.58 8.62 -0.87
N SER A 41 -4.59 8.53 0.00
CA SER A 41 -5.36 7.28 0.17
C SER A 41 -6.10 6.85 -1.08
N GLU A 42 -6.63 7.78 -1.89
CA GLU A 42 -7.24 7.46 -3.18
C GLU A 42 -6.23 6.75 -4.11
N GLY A 43 -5.01 7.29 -4.18
CA GLY A 43 -3.92 6.69 -4.96
C GLY A 43 -3.45 5.34 -4.40
N ILE A 44 -3.47 5.17 -3.08
CA ILE A 44 -3.12 3.90 -2.42
C ILE A 44 -4.20 2.84 -2.70
N LEU A 45 -5.48 3.21 -2.58
CA LEU A 45 -6.61 2.34 -2.86
C LEU A 45 -6.62 1.88 -4.32
N ALA A 46 -6.39 2.80 -5.26
CA ALA A 46 -6.29 2.46 -6.68
C ALA A 46 -5.17 1.44 -6.97
N LYS A 47 -4.02 1.55 -6.29
CA LYS A 47 -2.93 0.57 -6.40
C LYS A 47 -3.30 -0.76 -5.76
N ALA A 48 -3.91 -0.74 -4.58
CA ALA A 48 -4.36 -1.95 -3.90
C ALA A 48 -5.36 -2.73 -4.75
N ASN A 49 -6.34 -2.04 -5.34
CA ASN A 49 -7.32 -2.65 -6.24
C ASN A 49 -6.64 -3.33 -7.44
N LYS A 50 -5.65 -2.69 -8.07
CA LYS A 50 -4.91 -3.33 -9.17
C LYS A 50 -4.23 -4.62 -8.73
N ILE A 51 -3.60 -4.64 -7.55
CA ILE A 51 -2.96 -5.84 -7.01
C ILE A 51 -4.00 -6.96 -6.78
N THR A 52 -5.15 -6.65 -6.17
CA THR A 52 -6.20 -7.64 -5.89
C THR A 52 -6.89 -8.16 -7.16
N HIS A 53 -6.91 -7.39 -8.25
CA HIS A 53 -7.37 -7.88 -9.56
C HIS A 53 -6.37 -8.85 -10.21
N HIS A 54 -5.07 -8.68 -9.95
CA HIS A 54 -4.02 -9.54 -10.50
C HIS A 54 -3.78 -10.81 -9.68
N VAL A 55 -3.98 -10.75 -8.37
CA VAL A 55 -3.74 -11.86 -7.44
C VAL A 55 -4.96 -12.05 -6.57
N THR A 56 -5.66 -13.17 -6.78
CA THR A 56 -6.79 -13.58 -5.96
C THR A 56 -6.37 -13.69 -4.49
N ASP A 57 -7.24 -13.23 -3.58
CA ASP A 57 -7.00 -13.20 -2.14
C ASP A 57 -5.78 -12.38 -1.70
N ALA A 58 -5.31 -11.44 -2.53
CA ALA A 58 -4.24 -10.56 -2.16
C ALA A 58 -4.61 -9.68 -0.96
N LYS A 59 -3.76 -9.71 0.07
CA LYS A 59 -3.82 -8.81 1.21
C LYS A 59 -2.81 -7.70 0.99
N VAL A 60 -3.31 -6.47 0.89
CA VAL A 60 -2.48 -5.28 0.64
C VAL A 60 -2.45 -4.42 1.91
N SER A 61 -1.24 -4.08 2.37
CA SER A 61 -1.03 -3.17 3.50
C SER A 61 -0.27 -1.92 3.06
N LEU A 62 -0.48 -0.81 3.76
CA LEU A 62 0.33 0.39 3.64
C LEU A 62 1.42 0.37 4.71
N LYS A 63 2.68 0.41 4.28
CA LYS A 63 3.84 0.57 5.17
C LYS A 63 4.46 1.93 4.97
N THR A 64 4.49 2.76 6.02
CA THR A 64 4.92 4.16 5.88
C THR A 64 5.74 4.66 7.06
N SER A 65 6.69 5.56 6.80
CA SER A 65 7.39 6.33 7.84
C SER A 65 6.74 7.69 8.11
N ALA A 66 5.79 8.10 7.27
CA ALA A 66 5.07 9.35 7.44
C ALA A 66 3.93 9.19 8.46
N PRO A 67 3.63 10.24 9.25
CA PRO A 67 2.40 10.24 10.04
C PRO A 67 1.18 10.13 9.11
N VAL A 68 0.11 9.49 9.57
CA VAL A 68 -1.11 9.31 8.78
C VAL A 68 -2.25 10.05 9.46
N CYS A 69 -3.02 10.84 8.70
CA CYS A 69 -4.20 11.52 9.25
C CYS A 69 -5.24 10.48 9.70
N SER A 70 -5.89 10.68 10.85
CA SER A 70 -6.84 9.71 11.42
C SER A 70 -7.95 9.33 10.45
N LYS A 71 -8.54 10.31 9.73
CA LYS A 71 -9.57 10.06 8.72
C LYS A 71 -9.05 9.19 7.56
N THR A 72 -7.81 9.43 7.14
CA THR A 72 -7.15 8.67 6.08
C THR A 72 -6.85 7.24 6.51
N LYS A 73 -6.44 7.05 7.77
CA LYS A 73 -6.23 5.72 8.34
C LYS A 73 -7.53 4.92 8.37
N VAL A 74 -8.60 5.50 8.91
CA VAL A 74 -9.93 4.87 8.96
C VAL A 74 -10.42 4.51 7.56
N PHE A 75 -10.35 5.45 6.61
CA PHE A 75 -10.76 5.21 5.23
C PHE A 75 -10.02 4.02 4.59
N LEU A 76 -8.70 3.92 4.78
CA LEU A 76 -7.92 2.80 4.25
C LEU A 76 -8.30 1.47 4.92
N GLU A 77 -8.48 1.46 6.22
CA GLU A 77 -8.86 0.26 6.99
C GLU A 77 -10.26 -0.24 6.62
N GLU A 78 -11.23 0.66 6.40
CA GLU A 78 -12.57 0.33 5.89
C GLU A 78 -12.53 -0.34 4.50
N HIS A 79 -11.52 -0.02 3.70
CA HIS A 79 -11.29 -0.65 2.39
C HIS A 79 -10.35 -1.88 2.48
N GLY A 80 -10.11 -2.40 3.68
CA GLY A 80 -9.30 -3.60 3.91
C GLY A 80 -7.79 -3.38 3.78
N ILE A 81 -7.31 -2.13 3.81
CA ILE A 81 -5.89 -1.79 3.73
C ILE A 81 -5.37 -1.43 5.12
N THR A 82 -4.64 -2.36 5.74
CA THR A 82 -4.03 -2.13 7.06
C THR A 82 -2.90 -1.11 6.96
N VAL A 83 -2.86 -0.15 7.89
CA VAL A 83 -1.81 0.88 7.94
C VAL A 83 -0.81 0.57 9.05
N SER A 84 0.44 0.34 8.67
CA SER A 84 1.57 0.15 9.59
C SER A 84 2.55 1.31 9.49
N THR A 85 2.71 2.05 10.58
CA THR A 85 3.74 3.10 10.68
C THR A 85 5.01 2.49 11.25
N CYS A 86 6.13 2.64 10.54
CA CYS A 86 7.45 2.32 11.05
C CYS A 86 8.13 3.64 11.40
N SER A 87 8.05 4.00 12.67
CA SER A 87 8.76 5.14 13.28
C SER A 87 10.22 4.81 13.50
#